data_AF-A0A8F7PZ76-F1
#
_entry.id   AF-A0A8F7PZ76-F1
#
_cell.length_a   1.000
_cell.length_b   1.000
_cell.length_c   1.000
_cell.angle_alpha   90.00
_cell.angle_beta   90.00
_cell.angle_gamma   90.00
#
_symmetry.space_group_name_H-M   'P 1'
#
loop_
_entity.id
_entity.type
_entity.pdbx_description
1 polymer ?
#
loop_
_entity_poly.entity_id
_entity_poly.type
_entity_poly.pdbx_seq_one_letter_code
_entity_poly.pdbx_strand_id
1 'polypeptide(L)'
;MINGTPGNDDIRCGRVPSRVIVNGLDGDDVITADAAPGEGDGNDGTINAGPGSDRVQVTAYRGADGNNGRIDGGTGDDAIYVQSFGYNVTFGNRSTGGDGNNGEIAGGGGDDTVTAQGGKGEDGSIGGGFHSCSGGKGGAGNDGDISGAGTVTLRGGPGGKGDGNSARGDCDGGKGGDGNNDKDLSFQLEADVANRLTTVGGEGGDGDIAGEGGDGGDGNDSSIAVAATVQATGGNGGRYGRSGSEGGNGGDGTNRRLTVLGPYYSSANTLIGGNGGYGKPCGRGGRGNDSTVSGEFTIRDGTSC
;
A
#
# COMPACT_ATOMS: atom_id res chain seq x y z
N MET A 1 -1.71 3.99 28.36
CA MET A 1 -0.59 4.88 28.04
C MET A 1 0.68 4.10 28.32
N ILE A 2 1.59 4.08 27.35
CA ILE A 2 2.90 3.44 27.40
C ILE A 2 3.89 4.58 27.14
N ASN A 3 4.84 4.80 28.05
CA ASN A 3 5.84 5.85 27.90
C ASN A 3 7.22 5.22 27.98
N GLY A 4 8.12 5.69 27.12
CA GLY A 4 9.54 5.57 27.28
C GLY A 4 10.06 6.38 28.48
N THR A 5 11.37 6.49 28.54
CA THR A 5 12.17 7.26 29.47
C THR A 5 13.04 8.26 28.71
N PRO A 6 13.62 9.28 29.37
CA PRO A 6 14.57 10.13 28.67
C PRO A 6 15.81 9.34 28.19
N GLY A 7 16.13 9.44 26.91
CA GLY A 7 17.19 8.71 26.22
C GLY A 7 16.64 7.56 25.36
N ASN A 8 17.50 6.92 24.58
CA ASN A 8 17.10 5.91 23.59
C ASN A 8 16.40 4.70 24.21
N ASP A 9 15.17 4.42 23.78
CA ASP A 9 14.34 3.33 24.23
C ASP A 9 14.06 2.27 23.13
N ASP A 10 13.72 1.06 23.58
CA ASP A 10 13.12 0.01 22.75
C ASP A 10 11.75 -0.35 23.34
N ILE A 11 10.70 0.27 22.80
CA ILE A 11 9.31 0.12 23.24
C ILE A 11 8.64 -0.94 22.36
N ARG A 12 8.26 -2.06 22.97
CA ARG A 12 7.55 -3.13 22.27
C ARG A 12 6.16 -3.34 22.84
N CYS A 13 5.17 -3.33 21.97
CA CYS A 13 3.78 -3.63 22.30
C CYS A 13 3.15 -4.54 21.24
N GLY A 14 2.02 -5.15 21.59
CA GLY A 14 1.18 -5.82 20.61
C GLY A 14 0.46 -4.80 19.72
N ARG A 15 -0.79 -5.08 19.37
CA ARG A 15 -1.68 -4.04 18.83
C ARG A 15 -1.74 -2.83 19.78
N VAL A 16 -1.77 -1.63 19.23
CA VAL A 16 -2.09 -0.38 19.96
C VAL A 16 -3.59 -0.08 19.81
N PRO A 17 -4.42 -0.34 20.83
CA PRO A 17 -5.87 -0.15 20.71
C PRO A 17 -6.26 1.33 20.71
N SER A 18 -7.49 1.61 20.26
CA SER A 18 -8.08 2.94 20.36
C SER A 18 -7.94 3.53 21.77
N ARG A 19 -7.56 4.80 21.86
CA ARG A 19 -7.30 5.56 23.11
C ARG A 19 -6.04 5.16 23.87
N VAL A 20 -5.24 4.20 23.38
CA VAL A 20 -3.89 4.00 23.89
C VAL A 20 -2.94 4.98 23.20
N ILE A 21 -2.07 5.58 24.00
CA ILE A 21 -1.00 6.47 23.54
C ILE A 21 0.33 5.80 23.91
N VAL A 22 1.21 5.69 22.93
CA VAL A 22 2.62 5.29 23.07
C VAL A 22 3.48 6.53 22.85
N ASN A 23 4.41 6.81 23.76
CA ASN A 23 5.34 7.94 23.65
C ASN A 23 6.78 7.44 23.78
N GLY A 24 7.65 7.74 22.81
CA GLY A 24 9.11 7.53 22.91
C GLY A 24 9.75 8.52 23.88
N LEU A 25 9.50 9.81 23.67
CA LEU A 25 10.08 10.98 24.37
C LEU A 25 11.37 11.45 23.68
N ASP A 26 12.35 11.99 24.42
CA ASP A 26 13.60 12.49 23.84
C ASP A 26 14.60 11.33 23.70
N GLY A 27 15.22 11.16 22.54
CA GLY A 27 16.20 10.10 22.29
C GLY A 27 15.96 9.45 20.93
N ASP A 28 16.88 8.60 20.45
CA ASP A 28 16.63 7.82 19.24
C ASP A 28 15.94 6.50 19.63
N ASP A 29 14.63 6.45 19.46
CA ASP A 29 13.77 5.40 19.97
C ASP A 29 13.39 4.36 18.91
N VAL A 30 13.14 3.14 19.35
CA VAL A 30 12.56 2.08 18.53
C VAL A 30 11.21 1.69 19.10
N ILE A 31 10.14 1.97 18.37
CA ILE A 31 8.77 1.62 18.76
C ILE A 31 8.26 0.53 17.82
N THR A 32 7.96 -0.65 18.39
CA THR A 32 7.40 -1.78 17.64
C THR A 32 6.00 -2.10 18.16
N ALA A 33 5.01 -2.08 17.25
CA ALA A 33 3.63 -2.46 17.49
C ALA A 33 3.21 -3.60 16.54
N ASP A 34 3.22 -4.83 17.05
CA ASP A 34 2.89 -6.01 16.26
C ASP A 34 1.57 -6.61 16.72
N ALA A 35 0.49 -6.44 15.95
CA ALA A 35 -0.78 -7.10 16.24
C ALA A 35 -0.63 -8.61 16.02
N ALA A 36 -1.12 -9.45 16.93
CA ALA A 36 -1.17 -10.88 16.65
C ALA A 36 -2.27 -11.20 15.61
N PRO A 37 -2.19 -12.34 14.90
CA PRO A 37 -3.19 -12.69 13.90
C PRO A 37 -4.63 -12.72 14.43
N GLY A 38 -5.46 -11.78 13.95
CA GLY A 38 -6.87 -11.65 14.32
C GLY A 38 -7.15 -10.69 15.48
N GLU A 39 -6.14 -9.94 15.94
CA GLU A 39 -6.32 -8.92 17.00
C GLU A 39 -6.86 -7.57 16.48
N GLY A 40 -6.97 -7.41 15.16
CA GLY A 40 -7.36 -6.18 14.49
C GLY A 40 -6.14 -5.42 13.97
N ASP A 41 -6.30 -4.12 13.79
CA ASP A 41 -5.30 -3.24 13.19
C ASP A 41 -4.04 -3.12 14.06
N GLY A 42 -2.89 -2.86 13.44
CA GLY A 42 -1.62 -2.71 14.15
C GLY A 42 -1.65 -1.54 15.14
N ASN A 43 -2.18 -0.41 14.67
CA ASN A 43 -2.42 0.79 15.47
C ASN A 43 -3.80 1.39 15.19
N ASP A 44 -4.65 1.46 16.22
CA ASP A 44 -5.89 2.25 16.29
C ASP A 44 -5.77 3.45 17.24
N GLY A 45 -4.65 3.55 17.95
CA GLY A 45 -4.39 4.56 18.96
C GLY A 45 -3.52 5.69 18.43
N THR A 46 -2.56 6.10 19.25
CA THR A 46 -1.60 7.15 18.91
C THR A 46 -0.20 6.69 19.28
N ILE A 47 0.73 6.79 18.34
CA ILE A 47 2.16 6.60 18.56
C ILE A 47 2.82 7.96 18.32
N ASN A 48 3.53 8.47 19.32
CA ASN A 48 4.39 9.65 19.20
C ASN A 48 5.81 9.18 19.45
N ALA A 49 6.70 9.28 18.47
CA ALA A 49 8.09 8.88 18.67
C ALA A 49 8.82 9.96 19.51
N GLY A 50 8.84 11.20 19.04
CA GLY A 50 9.25 12.35 19.85
C GLY A 50 10.40 13.10 19.21
N PRO A 51 11.24 13.80 19.98
CA PRO A 51 12.48 14.37 19.46
C PRO A 51 13.59 13.32 19.38
N GLY A 52 14.12 13.07 18.19
CA GLY A 52 15.17 12.08 17.95
C GLY A 52 15.18 11.59 16.51
N SER A 53 16.10 10.69 16.16
CA SER A 53 16.00 9.92 14.91
C SER A 53 15.37 8.57 15.21
N ASP A 54 14.05 8.50 15.15
CA ASP A 54 13.29 7.39 15.66
C ASP A 54 13.00 6.31 14.61
N ARG A 55 12.61 5.13 15.08
CA ARG A 55 12.15 4.04 14.25
C ARG A 55 10.82 3.51 14.77
N VAL A 56 9.76 3.70 13.99
CA VAL A 56 8.43 3.13 14.27
C VAL A 56 8.15 1.99 13.31
N GLN A 57 7.84 0.81 13.84
CA GLN A 57 7.42 -0.35 13.07
C GLN A 57 6.05 -0.82 13.54
N VAL A 58 5.08 -0.87 12.62
CA VAL A 58 3.73 -1.35 12.90
C VAL A 58 3.36 -2.46 11.94
N THR A 59 2.93 -3.62 12.47
CA THR A 59 2.46 -4.73 11.65
C THR A 59 1.08 -5.21 12.06
N ALA A 60 0.27 -5.52 11.04
CA ALA A 60 -1.05 -6.10 11.18
C ALA A 60 -1.22 -7.34 10.32
N TYR A 61 -2.17 -8.19 10.67
CA TYR A 61 -2.39 -9.48 9.99
C TYR A 61 -3.87 -9.70 9.74
N ARG A 62 -4.16 -10.57 8.77
CA ARG A 62 -5.51 -11.03 8.44
C ARG A 62 -6.42 -9.97 7.84
N GLY A 63 -5.85 -9.17 6.94
CA GLY A 63 -6.63 -8.13 6.27
C GLY A 63 -6.97 -6.94 7.15
N ALA A 64 -6.37 -6.85 8.34
CA ALA A 64 -6.40 -5.68 9.19
C ALA A 64 -5.38 -4.65 8.72
N ASP A 65 -5.62 -3.39 9.05
CA ASP A 65 -4.79 -2.27 8.59
C ASP A 65 -3.52 -2.17 9.44
N GLY A 66 -2.40 -1.80 8.81
CA GLY A 66 -1.16 -1.51 9.54
C GLY A 66 -1.39 -0.37 10.53
N ASN A 67 -1.87 0.77 10.02
CA ASN A 67 -2.24 1.93 10.80
C ASN A 67 -3.65 2.43 10.45
N ASN A 68 -4.55 2.44 11.42
CA ASN A 68 -5.88 3.05 11.35
C ASN A 68 -6.02 4.24 12.36
N GLY A 69 -5.05 4.39 13.25
CA GLY A 69 -4.92 5.49 14.20
C GLY A 69 -3.98 6.59 13.70
N ARG A 70 -3.21 7.17 14.62
CA ARG A 70 -2.20 8.20 14.32
C ARG A 70 -0.79 7.73 14.66
N ILE A 71 0.16 8.04 13.78
CA ILE A 71 1.59 7.95 14.05
C ILE A 71 2.19 9.35 13.81
N ASP A 72 3.04 9.80 14.73
CA ASP A 72 3.77 11.06 14.66
C ASP A 72 5.24 10.77 14.96
N GLY A 73 6.14 10.96 13.99
CA GLY A 73 7.58 10.80 14.17
C GLY A 73 8.12 11.89 15.10
N GLY A 74 7.71 13.13 14.89
CA GLY A 74 8.07 14.24 15.77
C GLY A 74 9.14 15.11 15.14
N THR A 75 10.32 15.22 15.73
CA THR A 75 11.40 16.03 15.15
C THR A 75 12.69 15.24 15.10
N GLY A 76 13.42 15.36 13.99
CA GLY A 76 14.60 14.58 13.66
C GLY A 76 14.30 13.68 12.46
N ASP A 77 15.26 12.87 12.05
CA ASP A 77 15.11 12.05 10.85
C ASP A 77 14.48 10.69 11.21
N ASP A 78 13.18 10.54 10.98
CA ASP A 78 12.43 9.38 11.46
C ASP A 78 12.22 8.29 10.41
N ALA A 79 12.19 7.03 10.83
CA ALA A 79 11.91 5.88 9.98
C ALA A 79 10.61 5.17 10.41
N ILE A 80 9.53 5.40 9.68
CA ILE A 80 8.21 4.85 9.94
C ILE A 80 7.89 3.75 8.91
N TYR A 81 7.64 2.53 9.39
CA TYR A 81 7.28 1.38 8.57
C TYR A 81 5.94 0.80 9.05
N VAL A 82 4.93 0.85 8.20
CA VAL A 82 3.60 0.26 8.46
C VAL A 82 3.26 -0.79 7.42
N GLN A 83 2.85 -1.96 7.87
CA GLN A 83 2.55 -3.08 6.97
C GLN A 83 1.34 -3.87 7.43
N SER A 84 0.39 -4.06 6.51
CA SER A 84 -0.61 -5.11 6.61
C SER A 84 -0.12 -6.38 5.93
N PHE A 85 -0.34 -7.52 6.58
CA PHE A 85 -0.17 -8.84 6.02
C PHE A 85 -1.54 -9.46 5.71
N GLY A 86 -1.67 -9.95 4.47
CA GLY A 86 -2.79 -10.79 4.06
C GLY A 86 -2.81 -12.13 4.81
N TYR A 87 -3.97 -12.79 4.84
CA TYR A 87 -4.10 -14.17 5.32
C TYR A 87 -4.27 -15.15 4.16
N ASN A 88 -3.87 -16.40 4.39
CA ASN A 88 -4.33 -17.54 3.60
C ASN A 88 -5.18 -18.41 4.54
N VAL A 89 -6.48 -18.12 4.69
CA VAL A 89 -7.38 -19.01 5.45
C VAL A 89 -7.95 -20.07 4.55
N THR A 90 -8.05 -21.28 5.09
CA THR A 90 -8.80 -22.39 4.48
C THR A 90 -10.32 -22.16 4.52
N PHE A 91 -10.82 -21.20 5.32
CA PHE A 91 -12.25 -20.99 5.58
C PHE A 91 -12.56 -19.48 5.82
N GLY A 92 -13.19 -18.80 4.86
CA GLY A 92 -13.61 -17.39 5.00
C GLY A 92 -13.93 -16.69 3.67
N ASN A 93 -14.84 -15.72 3.68
CA ASN A 93 -15.28 -14.93 2.51
C ASN A 93 -14.19 -13.97 2.03
N ARG A 94 -13.92 -13.93 0.70
CA ARG A 94 -13.25 -12.88 -0.09
C ARG A 94 -12.63 -11.73 0.73
N SER A 95 -11.64 -12.00 1.59
CA SER A 95 -11.15 -10.90 2.41
C SER A 95 -10.20 -10.05 1.56
N THR A 96 -10.50 -8.76 1.55
CA THR A 96 -9.56 -7.75 1.10
C THR A 96 -8.34 -7.78 2.02
N GLY A 97 -7.15 -7.62 1.44
CA GLY A 97 -6.00 -7.24 2.25
C GLY A 97 -6.28 -5.91 2.92
N GLY A 98 -5.75 -5.72 4.13
CA GLY A 98 -5.86 -4.47 4.85
C GLY A 98 -4.87 -3.46 4.30
N ASP A 99 -5.11 -2.19 4.57
CA ASP A 99 -4.27 -1.12 4.06
C ASP A 99 -2.99 -1.00 4.88
N GLY A 100 -1.92 -0.51 4.28
CA GLY A 100 -0.70 -0.16 5.03
C GLY A 100 -1.01 0.96 6.02
N ASN A 101 -1.63 2.03 5.50
CA ASN A 101 -2.15 3.16 6.25
C ASN A 101 -3.57 3.51 5.80
N ASN A 102 -4.53 3.46 6.72
CA ASN A 102 -5.89 4.00 6.60
C ASN A 102 -6.13 5.18 7.57
N GLY A 103 -5.22 5.38 8.52
CA GLY A 103 -5.22 6.48 9.47
C GLY A 103 -4.32 7.64 9.04
N GLU A 104 -3.66 8.26 10.01
CA GLU A 104 -2.74 9.40 9.79
C GLU A 104 -1.30 9.02 10.14
N ILE A 105 -0.36 9.40 9.27
CA ILE A 105 1.08 9.39 9.55
C ILE A 105 1.64 10.80 9.32
N ALA A 106 2.17 11.40 10.37
CA ALA A 106 3.04 12.56 10.28
C ALA A 106 4.49 12.09 10.47
N GLY A 107 5.32 12.23 9.45
CA GLY A 107 6.78 12.04 9.55
C GLY A 107 7.35 12.99 10.59
N GLY A 108 6.90 14.24 10.58
CA GLY A 108 7.39 15.25 11.50
C GLY A 108 8.26 16.27 10.78
N GLY A 109 9.24 16.82 11.48
CA GLY A 109 10.25 17.70 10.90
C GLY A 109 11.60 16.98 10.83
N GLY A 110 12.23 16.96 9.66
CA GLY A 110 13.45 16.19 9.38
C GLY A 110 13.42 15.62 7.96
N ASP A 111 14.42 14.81 7.60
CA ASP A 111 14.41 13.99 6.39
C ASP A 111 13.87 12.59 6.70
N ASP A 112 12.55 12.48 6.78
CA ASP A 112 11.88 11.26 7.21
C ASP A 112 11.81 10.20 6.12
N THR A 113 11.71 8.95 6.53
CA THR A 113 11.39 7.81 5.67
C THR A 113 10.10 7.15 6.13
N VAL A 114 9.03 7.30 5.35
CA VAL A 114 7.75 6.62 5.58
C VAL A 114 7.53 5.53 4.54
N THR A 115 7.27 4.31 4.98
CA THR A 115 6.86 3.20 4.11
C THR A 115 5.54 2.61 4.58
N ALA A 116 4.56 2.56 3.68
CA ALA A 116 3.28 1.93 3.93
C ALA A 116 3.00 0.83 2.90
N GLN A 117 2.69 -0.37 3.39
CA GLN A 117 2.44 -1.53 2.54
C GLN A 117 1.10 -2.21 2.85
N GLY A 118 0.25 -2.30 1.84
CA GLY A 118 -1.01 -3.02 1.88
C GLY A 118 -0.83 -4.54 1.89
N GLY A 119 -1.79 -5.21 2.50
CA GLY A 119 -1.84 -6.66 2.64
C GLY A 119 -2.27 -7.36 1.37
N LYS A 120 -1.81 -8.60 1.19
CA LYS A 120 -2.27 -9.48 0.12
C LYS A 120 -3.77 -9.80 0.30
N GLY A 121 -4.52 -9.82 -0.80
CA GLY A 121 -5.90 -10.34 -0.82
C GLY A 121 -5.94 -11.86 -0.66
N GLU A 122 -6.98 -12.39 -0.03
CA GLU A 122 -7.09 -13.83 0.22
C GLU A 122 -7.14 -14.65 -1.07
N ASP A 123 -6.42 -15.78 -1.12
CA ASP A 123 -6.64 -16.76 -2.19
C ASP A 123 -8.04 -17.36 -2.05
N GLY A 124 -8.70 -17.64 -3.17
CA GLY A 124 -10.00 -18.31 -3.20
C GLY A 124 -9.94 -19.69 -2.55
N SER A 125 -11.05 -20.12 -1.94
CA SER A 125 -11.19 -21.44 -1.32
C SER A 125 -12.63 -21.95 -1.39
N ILE A 126 -12.80 -23.22 -1.77
CA ILE A 126 -14.10 -23.91 -1.80
C ILE A 126 -14.31 -24.80 -0.53
N GLY A 127 -13.44 -24.72 0.48
CA GLY A 127 -13.58 -25.50 1.72
C GLY A 127 -14.62 -24.94 2.71
N GLY A 128 -15.51 -25.79 3.25
CA GLY A 128 -16.20 -25.56 4.54
C GLY A 128 -17.45 -24.66 4.56
N GLY A 129 -18.32 -24.73 3.54
CA GLY A 129 -19.69 -24.20 3.63
C GLY A 129 -19.89 -22.73 3.22
N PHE A 130 -18.82 -22.02 2.88
CA PHE A 130 -18.85 -20.69 2.27
C PHE A 130 -18.17 -20.74 0.90
N HIS A 131 -18.75 -20.07 -0.10
CA HIS A 131 -18.47 -20.32 -1.52
C HIS A 131 -17.86 -19.07 -2.20
N SER A 132 -16.53 -18.97 -2.27
CA SER A 132 -15.86 -18.09 -3.25
C SER A 132 -14.55 -18.70 -3.69
N CYS A 133 -14.49 -19.11 -4.96
CA CYS A 133 -13.24 -19.62 -5.54
C CYS A 133 -12.39 -18.53 -6.20
N SER A 134 -12.90 -17.31 -6.38
CA SER A 134 -12.10 -16.16 -6.80
C SER A 134 -11.29 -15.58 -5.64
N GLY A 135 -10.11 -15.05 -5.95
CA GLY A 135 -9.26 -14.36 -4.98
C GLY A 135 -9.79 -12.97 -4.57
N GLY A 136 -9.39 -12.52 -3.39
CA GLY A 136 -9.71 -11.21 -2.81
C GLY A 136 -8.80 -10.09 -3.34
N LYS A 137 -9.26 -8.83 -3.23
CA LYS A 137 -8.46 -7.65 -3.60
C LYS A 137 -7.35 -7.41 -2.58
N GLY A 138 -6.15 -7.01 -3.01
CA GLY A 138 -5.10 -6.53 -2.11
C GLY A 138 -5.42 -5.17 -1.50
N GLY A 139 -4.92 -4.90 -0.29
CA GLY A 139 -5.10 -3.59 0.37
C GLY A 139 -4.24 -2.50 -0.24
N ALA A 140 -4.64 -1.25 -0.09
CA ALA A 140 -3.85 -0.11 -0.53
C ALA A 140 -2.56 0.04 0.28
N GLY A 141 -1.53 0.63 -0.32
CA GLY A 141 -0.38 1.13 0.45
C GLY A 141 -0.83 2.24 1.40
N ASN A 142 -1.65 3.16 0.89
CA ASN A 142 -2.22 4.28 1.62
C ASN A 142 -3.67 4.57 1.17
N ASP A 143 -4.60 4.52 2.12
CA ASP A 143 -6.00 4.99 2.04
C ASP A 143 -6.33 6.05 3.10
N GLY A 144 -5.32 6.53 3.85
CA GLY A 144 -5.43 7.64 4.79
C GLY A 144 -4.41 8.76 4.53
N ASP A 145 -4.17 9.59 5.53
CA ASP A 145 -3.34 10.79 5.41
C ASP A 145 -1.85 10.49 5.67
N ILE A 146 -0.97 11.03 4.84
CA ILE A 146 0.47 11.05 5.11
C ILE A 146 1.01 12.46 4.89
N SER A 147 1.76 12.95 5.89
CA SER A 147 2.45 14.24 5.83
C SER A 147 3.88 14.14 6.35
N GLY A 148 4.79 14.97 5.83
CA GLY A 148 6.19 15.00 6.24
C GLY A 148 7.11 15.49 5.14
N ALA A 149 8.41 15.50 5.41
CA ALA A 149 9.45 15.72 4.40
C ALA A 149 10.30 14.45 4.24
N GLY A 150 11.08 14.38 3.17
CA GLY A 150 11.94 13.25 2.88
C GLY A 150 11.31 12.23 1.92
N THR A 151 11.43 10.96 2.23
CA THR A 151 11.05 9.85 1.35
C THR A 151 9.79 9.13 1.82
N VAL A 152 8.77 9.07 0.96
CA VAL A 152 7.56 8.26 1.17
C VAL A 152 7.46 7.17 0.11
N THR A 153 7.28 5.92 0.54
CA THR A 153 7.07 4.75 -0.32
C THR A 153 5.75 4.05 0.02
N LEU A 154 4.82 4.05 -0.93
CA LEU A 154 3.49 3.46 -0.77
C LEU A 154 3.33 2.28 -1.72
N ARG A 155 2.97 1.11 -1.20
CA ARG A 155 2.86 -0.12 -1.97
C ARG A 155 1.55 -0.82 -1.73
N GLY A 156 0.74 -0.95 -2.78
CA GLY A 156 -0.44 -1.79 -2.76
C GLY A 156 -0.07 -3.27 -2.56
N GLY A 157 -0.94 -3.99 -1.86
CA GLY A 157 -0.84 -5.43 -1.68
C GLY A 157 -1.27 -6.18 -2.95
N PRO A 158 -0.71 -7.37 -3.20
CA PRO A 158 -1.11 -8.17 -4.36
C PRO A 158 -2.53 -8.76 -4.16
N GLY A 159 -3.24 -8.98 -5.26
CA GLY A 159 -4.49 -9.73 -5.27
C GLY A 159 -4.29 -11.20 -4.93
N GLY A 160 -5.32 -11.82 -4.37
CA GLY A 160 -5.36 -13.26 -4.11
C GLY A 160 -5.55 -14.06 -5.39
N LYS A 161 -5.09 -15.31 -5.40
CA LYS A 161 -5.28 -16.23 -6.54
C LYS A 161 -6.67 -16.87 -6.51
N GLY A 162 -7.15 -17.32 -7.66
CA GLY A 162 -8.29 -18.24 -7.73
C GLY A 162 -7.96 -19.63 -7.13
N ASP A 163 -8.98 -20.36 -6.67
CA ASP A 163 -8.83 -21.73 -6.13
C ASP A 163 -8.64 -22.76 -7.25
N GLY A 164 -7.54 -23.49 -7.17
CA GLY A 164 -7.16 -24.54 -8.11
C GLY A 164 -7.73 -25.93 -7.86
N ASN A 165 -8.43 -26.14 -6.73
CA ASN A 165 -9.04 -27.42 -6.38
C ASN A 165 -10.50 -27.54 -6.85
N SER A 166 -10.98 -26.57 -7.62
CA SER A 166 -12.35 -26.45 -8.06
C SER A 166 -12.67 -27.46 -9.17
N ALA A 167 -13.40 -28.54 -8.90
CA ALA A 167 -14.12 -29.28 -9.95
C ALA A 167 -15.27 -28.45 -10.58
N ARG A 168 -15.45 -27.20 -10.11
CA ARG A 168 -16.55 -26.29 -10.42
C ARG A 168 -16.01 -24.88 -10.67
N GLY A 169 -15.91 -24.51 -11.93
CA GLY A 169 -16.14 -23.14 -12.34
C GLY A 169 -14.93 -22.22 -12.50
N ASP A 170 -15.31 -21.05 -12.95
CA ASP A 170 -14.56 -19.84 -13.25
C ASP A 170 -14.07 -19.18 -11.95
N CYS A 171 -12.76 -19.19 -11.71
CA CYS A 171 -12.14 -18.81 -10.44
C CYS A 171 -11.08 -17.74 -10.67
N ASP A 172 -11.54 -16.49 -10.66
CA ASP A 172 -10.71 -15.35 -11.02
C ASP A 172 -9.64 -15.03 -9.98
N GLY A 173 -8.58 -14.40 -10.45
CA GLY A 173 -7.66 -13.68 -9.58
C GLY A 173 -8.30 -12.42 -9.01
N GLY A 174 -7.95 -12.09 -7.77
CA GLY A 174 -8.33 -10.85 -7.14
C GLY A 174 -7.52 -9.67 -7.66
N LYS A 175 -8.04 -8.46 -7.51
CA LYS A 175 -7.35 -7.24 -7.93
C LYS A 175 -6.16 -6.91 -7.03
N GLY A 176 -5.13 -6.28 -7.57
CA GLY A 176 -4.12 -5.60 -6.78
C GLY A 176 -4.71 -4.42 -6.00
N GLY A 177 -4.09 -4.10 -4.86
CA GLY A 177 -4.36 -2.88 -4.12
C GLY A 177 -3.64 -1.69 -4.73
N ASP A 178 -4.12 -0.48 -4.49
CA ASP A 178 -3.55 0.73 -5.06
C ASP A 178 -2.31 1.17 -4.24
N GLY A 179 -1.33 1.80 -4.87
CA GLY A 179 -0.19 2.38 -4.16
C GLY A 179 -0.66 3.49 -3.22
N ASN A 180 -1.39 4.45 -3.79
CA ASN A 180 -2.09 5.51 -3.08
C ASN A 180 -3.53 5.63 -3.58
N ASN A 181 -4.50 5.47 -2.68
CA ASN A 181 -5.93 5.66 -2.93
C ASN A 181 -6.48 6.93 -2.24
N ASP A 182 -5.71 7.54 -1.34
CA ASP A 182 -6.14 8.72 -0.59
C ASP A 182 -5.86 10.06 -1.27
N LYS A 183 -6.75 11.04 -1.02
CA LYS A 183 -6.79 12.39 -1.60
C LYS A 183 -5.85 13.39 -0.95
N ASP A 184 -5.41 13.18 0.29
CA ASP A 184 -4.76 14.18 1.12
C ASP A 184 -3.31 13.80 1.48
N LEU A 185 -2.59 13.20 0.52
CA LEU A 185 -1.13 13.08 0.57
C LEU A 185 -0.47 14.46 0.40
N SER A 186 0.18 14.95 1.46
CA SER A 186 0.81 16.27 1.47
C SER A 186 2.28 16.18 1.88
N PHE A 187 3.17 16.80 1.12
CA PHE A 187 4.59 16.90 1.51
C PHE A 187 4.86 18.29 2.04
N GLN A 188 5.46 18.38 3.22
CA GLN A 188 5.96 19.64 3.72
C GLN A 188 7.21 20.04 2.92
N LEU A 189 7.27 21.31 2.51
CA LEU A 189 8.41 21.88 1.82
C LEU A 189 9.42 22.38 2.86
N GLU A 190 10.39 21.54 3.20
CA GLU A 190 11.56 21.95 3.98
C GLU A 190 12.71 22.37 3.06
N ALA A 191 13.42 23.45 3.42
CA ALA A 191 14.34 24.15 2.52
C ALA A 191 15.56 23.32 2.07
N ASP A 192 15.88 22.23 2.78
CA ASP A 192 17.08 21.42 2.58
C ASP A 192 16.79 19.90 2.42
N VAL A 193 15.52 19.51 2.25
CA VAL A 193 15.14 18.10 2.12
C VAL A 193 14.79 17.75 0.66
N ALA A 194 15.39 16.68 0.14
CA ALA A 194 15.13 16.19 -1.21
C ALA A 194 13.91 15.26 -1.23
N ASN A 195 12.72 15.85 -1.20
CA ASN A 195 11.47 15.10 -1.11
C ASN A 195 11.29 14.10 -2.27
N ARG A 196 10.92 12.86 -1.94
CA ARG A 196 10.64 11.80 -2.91
C ARG A 196 9.37 11.04 -2.55
N LEU A 197 8.49 10.89 -3.53
CA LEU A 197 7.31 10.03 -3.44
C LEU A 197 7.48 8.85 -4.41
N THR A 198 7.36 7.62 -3.91
CA THR A 198 7.23 6.43 -4.73
C THR A 198 5.92 5.74 -4.42
N THR A 199 5.05 5.57 -5.41
CA THR A 199 3.81 4.78 -5.26
C THR A 199 3.79 3.62 -6.25
N VAL A 200 3.41 2.45 -5.77
CA VAL A 200 3.40 1.22 -6.57
C VAL A 200 2.09 0.48 -6.32
N GLY A 201 1.31 0.27 -7.38
CA GLY A 201 0.14 -0.59 -7.34
C GLY A 201 0.52 -2.07 -7.19
N GLY A 202 -0.29 -2.81 -6.46
CA GLY A 202 -0.15 -4.23 -6.25
C GLY A 202 -0.43 -5.04 -7.51
N GLU A 203 0.19 -6.20 -7.64
CA GLU A 203 -0.08 -7.11 -8.75
C GLU A 203 -1.48 -7.73 -8.63
N GLY A 204 -2.14 -7.95 -9.77
CA GLY A 204 -3.34 -8.76 -9.84
C GLY A 204 -3.04 -10.23 -9.56
N GLY A 205 -3.98 -10.90 -8.90
CA GLY A 205 -3.89 -12.33 -8.62
C GLY A 205 -4.04 -13.17 -9.89
N ASP A 206 -3.42 -14.35 -9.90
CA ASP A 206 -3.62 -15.32 -10.99
C ASP A 206 -5.00 -15.99 -10.82
N GLY A 207 -5.78 -16.10 -11.90
CA GLY A 207 -6.94 -16.98 -11.94
C GLY A 207 -6.55 -18.46 -12.03
N ASP A 208 -7.49 -19.38 -11.77
CA ASP A 208 -7.29 -20.81 -12.04
C ASP A 208 -8.46 -21.42 -12.83
N ILE A 209 -8.17 -22.52 -13.53
CA ILE A 209 -9.08 -23.30 -14.37
C ILE A 209 -9.68 -22.48 -15.50
N ALA A 210 -10.85 -21.87 -15.32
CA ALA A 210 -11.49 -20.99 -16.29
C ALA A 210 -11.51 -19.54 -15.82
N GLY A 211 -10.83 -19.23 -14.70
CA GLY A 211 -10.69 -17.90 -14.12
C GLY A 211 -9.88 -16.94 -14.97
N GLU A 212 -10.32 -15.69 -14.95
CA GLU A 212 -9.56 -14.55 -15.46
C GLU A 212 -8.44 -14.16 -14.48
N GLY A 213 -7.39 -13.53 -15.01
CA GLY A 213 -6.41 -12.87 -14.15
C GLY A 213 -6.99 -11.61 -13.52
N GLY A 214 -6.62 -11.31 -12.28
CA GLY A 214 -7.02 -10.08 -11.62
C GLY A 214 -6.31 -8.86 -12.20
N ASP A 215 -6.96 -7.69 -12.19
CA ASP A 215 -6.31 -6.43 -12.59
C ASP A 215 -5.23 -6.03 -11.58
N GLY A 216 -4.15 -5.41 -12.04
CA GLY A 216 -3.20 -4.71 -11.17
C GLY A 216 -3.82 -3.44 -10.56
N GLY A 217 -3.35 -3.04 -9.39
CA GLY A 217 -3.75 -1.79 -8.75
C GLY A 217 -3.06 -0.58 -9.38
N ASP A 218 -3.60 0.61 -9.18
CA ASP A 218 -3.00 1.83 -9.71
C ASP A 218 -1.85 2.30 -8.81
N GLY A 219 -0.84 2.95 -9.39
CA GLY A 219 0.20 3.62 -8.59
C GLY A 219 -0.41 4.74 -7.75
N ASN A 220 -1.21 5.59 -8.37
CA ASN A 220 -1.98 6.63 -7.71
C ASN A 220 -3.39 6.72 -8.31
N ASP A 221 -4.39 6.26 -7.56
CA ASP A 221 -5.82 6.40 -7.86
C ASP A 221 -6.43 7.61 -7.13
N SER A 222 -5.64 8.63 -6.78
CA SER A 222 -6.21 9.81 -6.10
C SER A 222 -5.65 11.15 -6.55
N SER A 223 -6.27 12.24 -6.08
CA SER A 223 -5.90 13.60 -6.46
C SER A 223 -4.84 14.16 -5.54
N ILE A 224 -3.56 13.99 -5.86
CA ILE A 224 -2.45 14.44 -5.01
C ILE A 224 -1.79 15.73 -5.50
N ALA A 225 -1.36 16.57 -4.56
CA ALA A 225 -0.56 17.76 -4.80
C ALA A 225 0.69 17.73 -3.91
N VAL A 226 1.84 17.41 -4.50
CA VAL A 226 3.06 17.09 -3.75
C VAL A 226 4.24 17.90 -4.21
N ALA A 227 5.08 18.31 -3.26
CA ALA A 227 6.32 18.99 -3.54
C ALA A 227 7.49 18.01 -3.39
N ALA A 228 7.59 17.08 -4.34
CA ALA A 228 8.53 15.97 -4.32
C ALA A 228 8.87 15.52 -5.74
N THR A 229 9.98 14.79 -5.91
CA THR A 229 10.19 13.96 -7.09
C THR A 229 9.28 12.74 -7.01
N VAL A 230 8.45 12.51 -8.03
CA VAL A 230 7.40 11.49 -8.02
C VAL A 230 7.71 10.32 -8.96
N GLN A 231 7.63 9.11 -8.44
CA GLN A 231 7.57 7.88 -9.23
C GLN A 231 6.28 7.14 -8.90
N ALA A 232 5.35 7.05 -9.85
CA ALA A 232 4.13 6.27 -9.71
C ALA A 232 4.11 5.12 -10.73
N THR A 233 3.90 3.89 -10.24
CA THR A 233 3.92 2.68 -11.08
C THR A 233 2.67 1.85 -10.83
N GLY A 234 1.90 1.54 -11.87
CA GLY A 234 0.78 0.62 -11.78
C GLY A 234 1.24 -0.84 -11.63
N GLY A 235 0.43 -1.65 -10.98
CA GLY A 235 0.68 -3.07 -10.80
C GLY A 235 0.44 -3.88 -12.07
N ASN A 236 1.12 -5.02 -12.23
CA ASN A 236 0.87 -5.91 -13.35
C ASN A 236 -0.46 -6.66 -13.19
N GLY A 237 -1.14 -6.96 -14.29
CA GLY A 237 -2.28 -7.86 -14.30
C GLY A 237 -1.86 -9.31 -14.07
N GLY A 238 -2.74 -10.07 -13.43
CA GLY A 238 -2.56 -11.48 -13.14
C GLY A 238 -2.81 -12.37 -14.36
N ARG A 239 -2.35 -13.61 -14.30
CA ARG A 239 -2.49 -14.57 -15.40
C ARG A 239 -3.85 -15.27 -15.36
N TYR A 240 -4.37 -15.58 -16.53
CA TYR A 240 -5.52 -16.47 -16.70
C TYR A 240 -5.28 -17.91 -16.20
N GLY A 241 -6.37 -18.62 -15.93
CA GLY A 241 -6.37 -20.04 -15.58
C GLY A 241 -6.08 -20.99 -16.75
N ARG A 242 -5.96 -22.29 -16.47
CA ARG A 242 -5.46 -23.30 -17.45
C ARG A 242 -6.29 -23.46 -18.74
N SER A 243 -7.56 -23.06 -18.76
CA SER A 243 -8.55 -23.36 -19.80
C SER A 243 -8.78 -22.22 -20.81
N GLY A 244 -8.02 -21.12 -20.74
CA GLY A 244 -7.98 -20.13 -21.85
C GLY A 244 -8.77 -18.84 -21.66
N SER A 245 -8.90 -18.32 -20.44
CA SER A 245 -9.61 -17.07 -20.14
C SER A 245 -8.73 -15.81 -20.28
N GLU A 246 -9.31 -14.64 -20.00
CA GLU A 246 -8.62 -13.36 -20.17
C GLU A 246 -7.54 -13.16 -19.09
N GLY A 247 -6.44 -12.52 -19.48
CA GLY A 247 -5.43 -12.05 -18.53
C GLY A 247 -5.88 -10.73 -17.91
N GLY A 248 -5.49 -10.48 -16.66
CA GLY A 248 -5.85 -9.24 -15.99
C GLY A 248 -5.21 -8.02 -16.64
N ASN A 249 -5.83 -6.85 -16.54
CA ASN A 249 -5.21 -5.63 -17.04
C ASN A 249 -4.14 -5.13 -16.07
N GLY A 250 -3.10 -4.48 -16.58
CA GLY A 250 -2.20 -3.71 -15.73
C GLY A 250 -2.88 -2.45 -15.19
N GLY A 251 -2.54 -2.05 -13.97
CA GLY A 251 -3.00 -0.78 -13.40
C GLY A 251 -2.26 0.41 -13.98
N ASP A 252 -2.80 1.60 -13.81
CA ASP A 252 -2.22 2.82 -14.33
C ASP A 252 -1.13 3.35 -13.39
N GLY A 253 -0.13 4.04 -13.94
CA GLY A 253 0.83 4.79 -13.12
C GLY A 253 0.10 5.84 -12.28
N THR A 254 -0.77 6.60 -12.92
CA THR A 254 -1.80 7.38 -12.24
C THR A 254 -3.11 7.42 -13.02
N ASN A 255 -4.21 7.21 -12.30
CA ASN A 255 -5.58 7.20 -12.84
C ASN A 255 -6.36 8.47 -12.44
N ARG A 256 -5.81 9.28 -11.54
CA ARG A 256 -6.40 10.55 -11.09
C ARG A 256 -5.38 11.69 -11.13
N ARG A 257 -5.79 12.88 -10.65
CA ARG A 257 -5.02 14.10 -10.76
C ARG A 257 -3.71 14.00 -9.98
N LEU A 258 -2.59 14.35 -10.62
CA LEU A 258 -1.31 14.51 -9.93
C LEU A 258 -0.72 15.87 -10.26
N THR A 259 -0.52 16.69 -9.24
CA THR A 259 0.13 18.00 -9.35
C THR A 259 1.46 17.97 -8.61
N VAL A 260 2.57 18.12 -9.33
CA VAL A 260 3.86 18.38 -8.69
C VAL A 260 3.98 19.88 -8.47
N LEU A 261 4.32 20.27 -7.25
CA LEU A 261 4.56 21.66 -6.87
C LEU A 261 6.05 21.96 -7.04
N GLY A 262 6.38 23.17 -7.50
CA GLY A 262 7.77 23.60 -7.68
C GLY A 262 8.56 23.55 -6.35
N PRO A 263 9.90 23.35 -6.40
CA PRO A 263 10.79 23.34 -7.57
C PRO A 263 10.96 21.97 -8.25
N TYR A 264 10.16 20.96 -7.91
CA TYR A 264 10.36 19.56 -8.33
C TYR A 264 9.91 19.22 -9.77
N TYR A 265 9.77 20.23 -10.62
CA TYR A 265 9.58 19.99 -12.05
C TYR A 265 10.88 19.45 -12.63
N SER A 266 10.92 18.13 -12.83
CA SER A 266 12.11 17.40 -13.23
C SER A 266 11.72 16.25 -14.14
N SER A 267 12.55 15.98 -15.14
CA SER A 267 12.46 14.75 -15.96
C SER A 267 12.61 13.46 -15.15
N ALA A 268 13.06 13.56 -13.89
CA ALA A 268 13.14 12.44 -12.95
C ALA A 268 11.77 11.96 -12.47
N ASN A 269 10.70 12.76 -12.65
CA ASN A 269 9.35 12.30 -12.35
C ASN A 269 8.92 11.26 -13.40
N THR A 270 8.39 10.13 -12.96
CA THR A 270 8.00 9.03 -13.86
C THR A 270 6.63 8.49 -13.52
N LEU A 271 5.81 8.28 -14.54
CA LEU A 271 4.52 7.60 -14.43
C LEU A 271 4.51 6.40 -15.37
N ILE A 272 4.37 5.20 -14.81
CA ILE A 272 4.56 3.95 -15.54
C ILE A 272 3.33 3.07 -15.32
N GLY A 273 2.65 2.69 -16.41
CA GLY A 273 1.57 1.71 -16.36
C GLY A 273 2.10 0.29 -16.15
N GLY A 274 1.33 -0.54 -15.46
CA GLY A 274 1.63 -1.96 -15.28
C GLY A 274 1.38 -2.76 -16.54
N ASN A 275 2.05 -3.91 -16.69
CA ASN A 275 1.85 -4.79 -17.84
C ASN A 275 0.55 -5.58 -17.70
N GLY A 276 -0.07 -5.89 -18.84
CA GLY A 276 -1.18 -6.83 -18.89
C GLY A 276 -0.72 -8.25 -18.56
N GLY A 277 -1.59 -9.01 -17.91
CA GLY A 277 -1.37 -10.41 -17.59
C GLY A 277 -1.53 -11.33 -18.80
N TYR A 278 -0.81 -12.45 -18.79
CA TYR A 278 -0.96 -13.50 -19.81
C TYR A 278 -2.42 -13.98 -19.86
N GLY A 279 -2.95 -14.20 -21.08
CA GLY A 279 -4.38 -14.48 -21.31
C GLY A 279 -4.72 -14.87 -22.74
N LYS A 280 -5.95 -15.34 -22.97
CA LYS A 280 -6.56 -15.52 -24.30
C LYS A 280 -8.01 -15.00 -24.33
N PRO A 281 -8.25 -13.69 -24.56
CA PRO A 281 -7.28 -12.66 -24.93
C PRO A 281 -6.31 -12.23 -23.82
N CYS A 282 -5.21 -11.63 -24.27
CA CYS A 282 -4.22 -11.02 -23.39
C CYS A 282 -4.77 -9.80 -22.65
N GLY A 283 -4.32 -9.62 -21.41
CA GLY A 283 -4.63 -8.43 -20.64
C GLY A 283 -4.05 -7.17 -21.29
N ARG A 284 -4.73 -6.04 -21.10
CA ARG A 284 -4.20 -4.74 -21.57
C ARG A 284 -3.16 -4.22 -20.59
N GLY A 285 -2.11 -3.59 -21.12
CA GLY A 285 -1.23 -2.77 -20.28
C GLY A 285 -1.98 -1.54 -19.75
N GLY A 286 -1.68 -1.15 -18.52
CA GLY A 286 -2.16 0.11 -17.95
C GLY A 286 -1.46 1.30 -18.59
N ARG A 287 -2.07 2.48 -18.49
CA ARG A 287 -1.49 3.73 -18.97
C ARG A 287 -0.49 4.27 -17.96
N GLY A 288 0.54 4.96 -18.43
CA GLY A 288 1.38 5.73 -17.52
C GLY A 288 0.56 6.80 -16.78
N ASN A 289 -0.37 7.44 -17.50
CA ASN A 289 -1.29 8.42 -16.95
C ASN A 289 -2.64 8.36 -17.69
N ASP A 290 -3.73 8.12 -16.98
CA ASP A 290 -5.10 8.20 -17.52
C ASP A 290 -5.86 9.48 -17.07
N SER A 291 -5.14 10.48 -16.55
CA SER A 291 -5.75 11.67 -15.98
C SER A 291 -4.99 12.98 -16.21
N THR A 292 -5.32 14.00 -15.42
CA THR A 292 -4.69 15.32 -15.49
C THR A 292 -3.43 15.36 -14.64
N VAL A 293 -2.28 15.54 -15.29
CA VAL A 293 -0.99 15.76 -14.61
C VAL A 293 -0.48 17.18 -14.85
N SER A 294 0.08 17.79 -13.81
CA SER A 294 0.72 19.10 -13.87
C SER A 294 2.15 18.99 -13.36
N GLY A 295 3.11 19.17 -14.27
CA GLY A 295 4.54 19.06 -14.03
C GLY A 295 5.27 18.48 -15.24
N GLU A 296 6.58 18.30 -15.12
CA GLU A 296 7.37 17.57 -16.10
C GLU A 296 7.43 16.10 -15.70
N PHE A 297 7.06 15.19 -16.62
CA PHE A 297 7.01 13.74 -16.39
C PHE A 297 7.52 12.96 -17.60
N THR A 298 8.24 11.88 -17.33
CA THR A 298 8.39 10.77 -18.28
C THR A 298 7.24 9.79 -18.09
N ILE A 299 6.38 9.66 -19.10
CA ILE A 299 5.19 8.79 -19.06
C ILE A 299 5.43 7.58 -19.96
N ARG A 300 5.13 6.37 -19.44
CA ARG A 300 5.23 5.12 -20.18
C ARG A 300 4.03 4.24 -19.90
N ASP A 301 3.38 3.76 -20.95
CA ASP A 301 2.32 2.75 -20.82
C ASP A 301 2.95 1.36 -20.62
N GLY A 302 2.22 0.50 -19.94
CA GLY A 302 2.54 -0.91 -19.82
C GLY A 302 2.29 -1.65 -21.12
N THR A 303 2.91 -2.81 -21.26
CA THR A 303 2.73 -3.66 -22.44
C THR A 303 1.62 -4.68 -22.21
N SER A 304 0.81 -4.96 -23.22
CA SER A 304 0.05 -6.20 -23.30
C SER A 304 0.99 -7.40 -23.46
N CYS A 305 0.51 -8.59 -23.08
CA CYS A 305 1.03 -9.82 -23.65
C CYS A 305 0.49 -10.05 -25.08
#